data_AF-A0A819CAY9-F1
#
_entry.id   AF-A0A819CAY9-F1
#
_cell.length_a   1.000
_cell.length_b   1.000
_cell.length_c   1.000
_cell.angle_alpha   90.00
_cell.angle_beta   90.00
_cell.angle_gamma   90.00
#
_symmetry.space_group_name_H-M   'P 1'
#
loop_
_entity.id
_entity.type
_entity.pdbx_description
1 polymer ?
#
loop_
_entity_poly.entity_id
_entity_poly.type
_entity_poly.pdbx_seq_one_letter_code
_entity_poly.pdbx_strand_id
1 'polypeptide(L)'
;MAIVDKRIPPYRGNSSVFAFDTLRPNPGLGFRPQISIEKTLIKYRSSHRDSWGNHEGWGVYKEQLDQYLAYYTEADVRYQQVIDCKGLSIEKLRPQFYQGKSCLFDINVFNKTLWTSEFSDYILVQCNGKNDIDRDFIYEIEYFSQMNTKTIGGFHQNFFPYVNQDGYRSPLVFVYFKRIETNVLINVECRAYAQNIDHNDSLEYKTGSVHFELIVE
;
A
#
# COMPACT_ATOMS: atom_id res chain seq x y z
N MET A 1 -14.74 36.64 -6.10
CA MET A 1 -14.45 35.22 -6.40
C MET A 1 -13.26 34.80 -5.56
N ALA A 2 -13.41 33.77 -4.72
CA ALA A 2 -12.25 33.22 -4.02
C ALA A 2 -11.39 32.43 -5.02
N ILE A 3 -10.10 32.76 -5.11
CA ILE A 3 -9.14 31.98 -5.88
C ILE A 3 -8.84 30.74 -5.06
N VAL A 4 -9.50 29.63 -5.38
CA VAL A 4 -9.23 28.33 -4.77
C VAL A 4 -8.11 27.66 -5.57
N ASP A 5 -7.01 27.33 -4.91
CA ASP A 5 -5.97 26.50 -5.51
C ASP A 5 -6.57 25.12 -5.84
N LYS A 6 -6.49 24.73 -7.11
CA LYS A 6 -7.02 23.44 -7.58
C LYS A 6 -6.21 22.23 -7.09
N ARG A 7 -5.00 22.45 -6.57
CA ARG A 7 -4.08 21.38 -6.13
C ARG A 7 -4.16 21.10 -4.64
N ILE A 8 -4.57 22.08 -3.84
CA ILE A 8 -4.52 22.02 -2.39
C ILE A 8 -5.90 22.42 -1.85
N PRO A 9 -6.61 21.52 -1.14
CA PRO A 9 -7.89 21.88 -0.54
C PRO A 9 -7.69 23.02 0.47
N PRO A 10 -8.50 24.09 0.43
CA PRO A 10 -8.32 25.28 1.26
C PRO A 10 -8.62 25.05 2.73
N TYR A 11 -9.40 24.01 3.06
CA TYR A 11 -9.73 23.62 4.43
C TYR A 11 -9.41 22.14 4.62
N ARG A 12 -8.74 21.83 5.72
CA ARG A 12 -8.42 20.47 6.15
C ARG A 12 -8.80 20.39 7.63
N GLY A 13 -9.86 19.65 7.97
CA GLY A 13 -10.29 19.53 9.36
C GLY A 13 -9.36 18.60 10.13
N ASN A 14 -8.97 18.95 11.36
CA ASN A 14 -7.89 18.32 12.17
C ASN A 14 -7.88 16.78 12.24
N SER A 15 -9.01 16.10 12.04
CA SER A 15 -9.15 14.64 12.00
C SER A 15 -9.03 14.01 10.60
N SER A 16 -8.82 14.82 9.56
CA SER A 16 -8.58 14.34 8.20
C SER A 16 -7.18 13.75 8.08
N VAL A 17 -7.02 12.75 7.22
CA VAL A 17 -5.71 12.25 6.73
C VAL A 17 -4.79 13.37 6.21
N PHE A 18 -5.35 14.52 5.84
CA PHE A 18 -4.60 15.69 5.40
C PHE A 18 -4.30 16.72 6.50
N ALA A 19 -4.78 16.51 7.72
CA ALA A 19 -4.90 17.56 8.74
C ALA A 19 -4.17 17.33 10.06
N PHE A 20 -3.47 16.21 10.23
CA PHE A 20 -2.87 15.86 11.53
C PHE A 20 -1.72 16.78 12.00
N ASP A 21 -1.24 17.68 11.14
CA ASP A 21 -0.84 19.06 11.47
C ASP A 21 -0.50 19.72 10.12
N THR A 22 -0.59 21.05 10.04
CA THR A 22 0.06 21.88 9.02
C THR A 22 1.55 21.56 8.78
N LEU A 23 2.15 20.70 9.61
CA LEU A 23 3.54 20.25 9.55
C LEU A 23 3.72 18.72 9.34
N ARG A 24 2.74 17.85 9.63
CA ARG A 24 2.90 16.37 9.56
C ARG A 24 1.61 15.61 9.15
N PRO A 25 1.43 15.28 7.87
CA PRO A 25 0.36 14.35 7.45
C PRO A 25 0.65 12.93 7.94
N ASN A 26 -0.36 12.28 8.52
CA ASN A 26 -0.30 10.90 8.98
C ASN A 26 -1.18 10.02 8.07
N PRO A 27 -0.62 9.44 7.00
CA PRO A 27 -1.40 8.70 6.01
C PRO A 27 -1.94 7.37 6.56
N GLY A 28 -3.11 6.98 6.09
CA GLY A 28 -3.62 5.61 6.27
C GLY A 28 -2.98 4.64 5.27
N LEU A 29 -3.12 3.35 5.52
CA LEU A 29 -2.80 2.29 4.56
C LEU A 29 -4.08 1.66 4.00
N GLY A 30 -4.03 1.24 2.75
CA GLY A 30 -5.07 0.45 2.10
C GLY A 30 -4.53 -0.91 1.69
N PHE A 31 -5.42 -1.89 1.56
CA PHE A 31 -5.09 -3.22 1.04
C PHE A 31 -5.97 -3.58 -0.15
N ARG A 32 -5.46 -4.47 -1.00
CA ARG A 32 -6.19 -5.11 -2.09
C ARG A 32 -5.85 -6.61 -2.06
N PRO A 33 -6.78 -7.49 -2.45
CA PRO A 33 -8.12 -7.24 -2.98
C PRO A 33 -9.17 -6.94 -1.90
N GLN A 34 -10.27 -6.27 -2.28
CA GLN A 34 -11.41 -5.95 -1.41
C GLN A 34 -12.72 -6.17 -2.20
N ILE A 35 -13.43 -7.26 -1.91
CA ILE A 35 -14.70 -7.57 -2.60
C ILE A 35 -15.82 -6.63 -2.17
N SER A 36 -15.80 -6.18 -0.92
CA SER A 36 -16.76 -5.21 -0.38
C SER A 36 -16.01 -4.11 0.34
N ILE A 37 -16.51 -2.88 0.24
CA ILE A 37 -15.98 -1.72 0.97
C ILE A 37 -16.30 -1.78 2.47
N GLU A 38 -17.29 -2.56 2.88
CA GLU A 38 -17.74 -2.70 4.26
C GLU A 38 -17.09 -3.88 4.98
N LYS A 39 -16.48 -4.81 4.23
CA LYS A 39 -15.89 -6.03 4.77
C LYS A 39 -14.41 -6.07 4.50
N THR A 40 -13.66 -6.43 5.53
CA THR A 40 -12.21 -6.63 5.43
C THR A 40 -11.82 -8.11 5.31
N LEU A 41 -12.79 -9.02 5.27
CA LEU A 41 -12.58 -10.46 5.17
C LEU A 41 -12.21 -10.90 3.75
N ILE A 42 -11.09 -11.61 3.65
CA ILE A 42 -10.68 -12.42 2.52
C ILE A 42 -10.89 -13.88 2.91
N LYS A 43 -11.88 -14.52 2.29
CA LYS A 43 -12.21 -15.93 2.50
C LYS A 43 -12.21 -16.67 1.18
N TYR A 44 -11.46 -17.77 1.08
CA TYR A 44 -11.49 -18.67 -0.08
C TYR A 44 -11.02 -20.07 0.27
N ARG A 45 -11.43 -21.04 -0.55
CA ARG A 45 -10.93 -22.42 -0.56
C ARG A 45 -9.71 -22.51 -1.48
N SER A 46 -8.59 -22.96 -0.94
CA SER A 46 -7.31 -23.11 -1.63
C SER A 46 -7.38 -24.09 -2.81
N SER A 47 -8.16 -25.16 -2.67
CA SER A 47 -8.32 -26.22 -3.68
C SER A 47 -9.26 -25.86 -4.84
N HIS A 48 -9.98 -24.73 -4.77
CA HIS A 48 -10.99 -24.39 -5.76
C HIS A 48 -10.72 -23.04 -6.44
N ARG A 49 -10.53 -23.08 -7.76
CA ARG A 49 -10.45 -21.89 -8.61
C ARG A 49 -11.82 -21.58 -9.18
N ASP A 50 -12.63 -20.82 -8.45
CA ASP A 50 -13.87 -20.24 -8.96
C ASP A 50 -13.71 -18.74 -9.17
N SER A 51 -14.17 -18.29 -10.34
CA SER A 51 -14.19 -16.89 -10.78
C SER A 51 -15.61 -16.33 -10.81
N TRP A 52 -16.64 -17.18 -10.88
CA TRP A 52 -18.01 -16.73 -11.14
C TRP A 52 -19.03 -17.69 -10.49
N GLY A 53 -19.54 -17.31 -9.31
CA GLY A 53 -20.38 -18.20 -8.49
C GLY A 53 -20.45 -17.77 -7.03
N ASN A 54 -20.54 -18.74 -6.11
CA ASN A 54 -20.73 -18.56 -4.65
C ASN A 54 -19.55 -17.88 -3.90
N HIS A 55 -18.54 -17.35 -4.61
CA HIS A 55 -17.34 -16.74 -4.04
C HIS A 55 -16.55 -17.66 -3.08
N GLU A 56 -16.64 -18.97 -3.28
CA GLU A 56 -15.96 -19.95 -2.43
C GLU A 56 -14.49 -20.14 -2.85
N GLY A 57 -14.13 -19.85 -4.10
CA GLY A 57 -12.77 -20.00 -4.63
C GLY A 57 -11.95 -18.71 -4.67
N TRP A 58 -10.67 -18.83 -4.98
CA TRP A 58 -9.72 -17.70 -5.01
C TRP A 58 -9.75 -16.87 -6.30
N GLY A 59 -10.50 -17.29 -7.34
CA GLY A 59 -10.47 -16.67 -8.66
C GLY A 59 -11.00 -15.23 -8.67
N VAL A 60 -12.03 -14.93 -7.88
CA VAL A 60 -12.60 -13.57 -7.76
C VAL A 60 -11.58 -12.57 -7.23
N TYR A 61 -10.82 -12.96 -6.19
CA TYR A 61 -9.76 -12.12 -5.62
C TYR A 61 -8.62 -11.90 -6.62
N LYS A 62 -8.27 -12.95 -7.38
CA LYS A 62 -7.28 -12.86 -8.46
C LYS A 62 -7.72 -11.86 -9.54
N GLU A 63 -8.96 -11.94 -9.99
CA GLU A 63 -9.48 -11.04 -11.03
C GLU A 63 -9.52 -9.59 -10.57
N GLN A 64 -9.91 -9.33 -9.31
CA GLN A 64 -9.83 -8.00 -8.73
C GLN A 64 -8.40 -7.47 -8.65
N LEU A 65 -7.44 -8.33 -8.27
CA LEU A 65 -6.03 -7.97 -8.29
C LEU A 65 -5.57 -7.66 -9.71
N ASP A 66 -5.86 -8.52 -10.69
CA ASP A 66 -5.50 -8.30 -12.10
C ASP A 66 -6.06 -6.98 -12.62
N GLN A 67 -7.34 -6.67 -12.33
CA GLN A 67 -7.97 -5.41 -12.71
C GLN A 67 -7.32 -4.20 -12.03
N TYR A 68 -6.99 -4.31 -10.75
CA TYR A 68 -6.31 -3.24 -10.01
C TYR A 68 -4.90 -2.99 -10.56
N LEU A 69 -4.18 -4.05 -10.90
CA LEU A 69 -2.82 -3.98 -11.43
C LEU A 69 -2.76 -3.56 -12.90
N ALA A 70 -3.85 -3.75 -13.67
CA ALA A 70 -3.93 -3.28 -15.06
C ALA A 70 -3.68 -1.76 -15.17
N TYR A 71 -4.17 -0.97 -14.22
CA TYR A 71 -3.90 0.48 -14.16
C TYR A 71 -2.39 0.80 -14.08
N TYR A 72 -1.59 -0.09 -13.51
CA TYR A 72 -0.14 0.07 -13.39
C TYR A 72 0.63 -0.44 -14.61
N THR A 73 0.02 -1.26 -15.47
CA THR A 73 0.64 -1.77 -16.71
C THR A 73 0.28 -0.95 -17.93
N GLU A 74 -0.81 -0.18 -17.90
CA GLU A 74 -1.18 0.73 -18.97
C GLU A 74 -0.05 1.71 -19.26
N ALA A 75 0.37 1.79 -20.54
CA ALA A 75 1.32 2.79 -21.01
C ALA A 75 0.67 4.17 -20.84
N ASP A 76 1.31 5.06 -20.09
CA ASP A 76 0.73 6.38 -19.81
C ASP A 76 0.67 7.20 -21.09
N VAL A 77 -0.48 7.27 -21.76
CA VAL A 77 -0.64 8.11 -22.96
C VAL A 77 -0.34 9.60 -22.66
N ARG A 78 -0.27 9.98 -21.36
CA ARG A 78 0.18 11.30 -20.86
C ARG A 78 1.64 11.34 -20.37
N TYR A 79 2.54 10.49 -20.90
CA TYR A 79 3.99 10.37 -20.62
C TYR A 79 4.78 11.68 -20.40
N GLN A 80 4.27 12.86 -20.77
CA GLN A 80 4.91 14.14 -20.44
C GLN A 80 5.01 14.42 -18.93
N GLN A 81 4.13 13.84 -18.10
CA GLN A 81 4.11 14.09 -16.66
C GLN A 81 4.79 13.00 -15.83
N VAL A 82 5.04 11.81 -16.37
CA VAL A 82 5.72 10.73 -15.62
C VAL A 82 7.23 10.77 -15.88
N ILE A 83 8.04 10.74 -14.82
CA ILE A 83 9.51 10.78 -14.88
C ILE A 83 10.14 9.56 -14.19
N ASP A 84 11.33 9.17 -14.64
CA ASP A 84 12.15 8.21 -13.90
C ASP A 84 12.76 8.89 -12.67
N CYS A 85 12.40 8.38 -11.49
CA CYS A 85 12.85 8.91 -10.21
C CYS A 85 13.99 8.09 -9.58
N LYS A 86 14.48 7.04 -10.24
CA LYS A 86 15.55 6.18 -9.70
C LYS A 86 16.83 6.99 -9.49
N GLY A 87 17.42 6.89 -8.30
CA GLY A 87 18.67 7.56 -7.93
C GLY A 87 18.58 9.08 -7.75
N LEU A 88 17.39 9.68 -7.83
CA LEU A 88 17.19 11.10 -7.57
C LEU A 88 16.90 11.35 -6.08
N SER A 89 17.52 12.41 -5.53
CA SER A 89 17.23 12.88 -4.18
C SER A 89 15.86 13.56 -4.11
N ILE A 90 15.23 13.51 -2.94
CA ILE A 90 13.92 14.14 -2.70
C ILE A 90 13.93 15.66 -3.01
N GLU A 91 15.05 16.34 -2.75
CA GLU A 91 15.23 17.77 -3.04
C GLU A 91 15.11 18.10 -4.54
N LYS A 92 15.56 17.18 -5.42
CA LYS A 92 15.44 17.34 -6.88
C LYS A 92 14.06 16.98 -7.41
N LEU A 93 13.34 16.13 -6.69
CA LEU A 93 12.02 15.64 -7.08
C LEU A 93 10.90 16.61 -6.68
N ARG A 94 10.99 17.23 -5.49
CA ARG A 94 9.97 18.15 -4.97
C ARG A 94 9.55 19.23 -5.99
N PRO A 95 10.46 19.99 -6.64
CA PRO A 95 10.07 21.00 -7.62
C PRO A 95 9.31 20.41 -8.82
N GLN A 96 9.66 19.19 -9.23
CA GLN A 96 9.02 18.51 -10.36
C GLN A 96 7.58 18.09 -10.02
N PHE A 97 7.34 17.65 -8.78
CA PHE A 97 5.99 17.30 -8.32
C PHE A 97 5.07 18.52 -8.31
N TYR A 98 5.57 19.68 -7.87
CA TYR A 98 4.82 20.94 -7.96
C TYR A 98 4.62 21.45 -9.40
N GLN A 99 5.32 20.89 -10.38
CA GLN A 99 5.06 21.14 -11.80
C GLN A 99 4.02 20.17 -12.39
N GLY A 100 3.53 19.21 -11.61
CA GLY A 100 2.56 18.20 -12.04
C GLY A 100 3.17 16.87 -12.46
N LYS A 101 4.49 16.70 -12.29
CA LYS A 101 5.17 15.45 -12.63
C LYS A 101 5.02 14.39 -11.55
N SER A 102 5.00 13.12 -11.92
CA SER A 102 4.92 11.95 -11.02
C SER A 102 6.00 10.93 -11.34
N CYS A 103 6.36 10.10 -10.36
CA CYS A 103 7.33 9.03 -10.57
C CYS A 103 6.71 7.83 -11.27
N LEU A 104 7.45 7.24 -12.21
CA LEU A 104 7.09 5.96 -12.79
C LEU A 104 7.16 4.86 -11.73
N PHE A 105 6.01 4.30 -11.35
CA PHE A 105 5.97 3.05 -10.59
C PHE A 105 6.00 1.88 -11.58
N ASP A 106 7.18 1.29 -11.75
CA ASP A 106 7.33 0.10 -12.57
C ASP A 106 6.97 -1.15 -11.76
N ILE A 107 5.79 -1.67 -12.07
CA ILE A 107 5.25 -2.88 -11.47
C ILE A 107 6.14 -4.10 -11.76
N ASN A 108 6.86 -4.15 -12.89
CA ASN A 108 7.65 -5.32 -13.28
C ASN A 108 8.98 -5.45 -12.54
N VAL A 109 9.31 -4.52 -11.63
CA VAL A 109 10.48 -4.60 -10.73
C VAL A 109 10.29 -5.68 -9.63
N PHE A 110 9.29 -6.55 -9.78
CA PHE A 110 8.98 -7.71 -8.94
C PHE A 110 10.00 -8.84 -8.91
N ASN A 111 11.08 -8.75 -9.69
CA ASN A 111 12.19 -9.68 -9.57
C ASN A 111 12.96 -9.42 -8.27
N LYS A 112 12.39 -9.87 -7.13
CA LYS A 112 12.95 -9.89 -5.77
C LYS A 112 14.10 -8.88 -5.61
N THR A 113 13.78 -7.60 -5.77
CA THR A 113 14.81 -6.57 -5.77
C THR A 113 15.30 -6.46 -4.34
N LEU A 114 16.50 -6.96 -4.08
CA LEU A 114 17.20 -6.75 -2.83
C LEU A 114 17.69 -5.29 -2.86
N TRP A 115 16.93 -4.40 -2.22
CA TRP A 115 17.39 -3.02 -2.07
C TRP A 115 18.49 -2.99 -1.01
N THR A 116 19.66 -2.47 -1.38
CA THR A 116 20.82 -2.26 -0.50
C THR A 116 20.88 -0.84 0.08
N SER A 117 19.89 0.00 -0.24
CA SER A 117 19.74 1.38 0.20
C SER A 117 19.64 1.49 1.72
N GLU A 118 20.00 2.67 2.24
CA GLU A 118 19.79 3.02 3.64
C GLU A 118 18.30 2.97 4.00
N PHE A 119 17.97 2.44 5.18
CA PHE A 119 16.59 2.34 5.69
C PHE A 119 15.85 3.70 5.68
N SER A 120 16.59 4.82 5.67
CA SER A 120 16.05 6.18 5.70
C SER A 120 15.24 6.56 4.46
N ASP A 121 15.49 5.92 3.31
CA ASP A 121 14.84 6.29 2.06
C ASP A 121 13.47 5.63 1.88
N TYR A 122 13.06 4.77 2.81
CA TYR A 122 11.87 3.95 2.71
C TYR A 122 10.93 4.18 3.88
N ILE A 123 9.64 4.21 3.57
CA ILE A 123 8.58 3.98 4.54
C ILE A 123 8.43 2.48 4.64
N LEU A 124 8.82 1.89 5.77
CA LEU A 124 8.87 0.44 5.95
C LEU A 124 7.47 -0.11 6.22
N VAL A 125 7.15 -1.30 5.72
CA VAL A 125 5.85 -1.94 5.91
C VAL A 125 6.05 -3.35 6.44
N GLN A 126 5.42 -3.64 7.58
CA GLN A 126 5.45 -4.97 8.19
C GLN A 126 4.03 -5.41 8.56
N CYS A 127 3.72 -6.67 8.29
CA CYS A 127 2.45 -7.31 8.54
C CYS A 127 2.67 -8.46 9.50
N ASN A 128 1.76 -8.59 10.47
CA ASN A 128 1.76 -9.66 11.45
C ASN A 128 0.32 -9.99 11.84
N GLY A 129 0.14 -11.05 12.63
CA GLY A 129 -1.10 -11.28 13.36
C GLY A 129 -1.38 -10.16 14.36
N LYS A 130 -2.63 -9.75 14.46
CA LYS A 130 -3.08 -8.63 15.31
C LYS A 130 -2.83 -8.91 16.79
N ASN A 131 -3.14 -10.11 17.26
CA ASN A 131 -2.83 -10.58 18.61
C ASN A 131 -1.87 -11.78 18.59
N ASP A 132 -1.48 -12.29 19.76
CA ASP A 132 -0.52 -13.39 19.88
C ASP A 132 -1.01 -14.68 19.20
N ILE A 133 -2.31 -14.99 19.30
CA ILE A 133 -2.91 -16.17 18.66
C ILE A 133 -2.86 -16.03 17.13
N ASP A 134 -3.23 -14.87 16.60
CA ASP A 134 -3.18 -14.61 15.16
C ASP A 134 -1.74 -14.70 14.61
N ARG A 135 -0.73 -14.33 15.42
CA ARG A 135 0.69 -14.43 15.03
C ARG A 135 1.14 -15.88 14.91
N ASP A 136 0.70 -16.74 15.82
CA ASP A 136 1.04 -18.16 15.80
C ASP A 136 0.45 -18.88 14.59
N PHE A 137 -0.64 -18.37 14.01
CA PHE A 137 -1.24 -18.89 12.78
C PHE A 137 -0.55 -18.45 11.48
N ILE A 138 0.44 -17.54 11.55
CA ILE A 138 1.20 -17.08 10.38
C ILE A 138 2.63 -17.62 10.47
N TYR A 139 2.88 -18.73 9.79
CA TYR A 139 4.16 -19.44 9.85
C TYR A 139 5.25 -18.82 8.99
N GLU A 140 4.90 -18.37 7.78
CA GLU A 140 5.86 -17.85 6.81
C GLU A 140 5.22 -16.75 5.96
N ILE A 141 5.83 -15.57 6.03
CA ILE A 141 5.47 -14.39 5.24
C ILE A 141 6.67 -13.98 4.40
N GLU A 142 6.42 -13.58 3.16
CA GLU A 142 7.43 -13.04 2.26
C GLU A 142 6.95 -11.72 1.67
N TYR A 143 7.87 -10.77 1.52
CA TYR A 143 7.61 -9.54 0.76
C TYR A 143 8.26 -9.66 -0.61
N PHE A 144 7.73 -9.04 -1.65
CA PHE A 144 8.41 -9.03 -2.97
C PHE A 144 9.49 -7.94 -3.09
N SER A 145 9.46 -6.98 -2.18
CA SER A 145 10.50 -5.97 -1.96
C SER A 145 11.13 -6.27 -0.60
N GLN A 146 12.14 -7.16 -0.55
CA GLN A 146 12.81 -7.52 0.71
C GLN A 146 14.10 -6.74 0.85
N MET A 147 14.37 -6.28 2.06
CA MET A 147 15.63 -5.63 2.39
C MET A 147 16.58 -6.64 3.05
N ASN A 148 17.60 -7.05 2.30
CA ASN A 148 18.63 -7.99 2.77
C ASN A 148 18.01 -9.26 3.40
N THR A 149 18.27 -9.49 4.69
CA THR A 149 17.81 -10.66 5.47
C THR A 149 16.53 -10.41 6.26
N LYS A 150 15.95 -9.20 6.19
CA LYS A 150 14.73 -8.85 6.93
C LYS A 150 13.49 -9.05 6.07
N THR A 151 12.50 -9.74 6.63
CA THR A 151 11.17 -9.94 6.05
C THR A 151 10.32 -8.69 6.24
N ILE A 152 10.61 -7.65 5.47
CA ILE A 152 9.92 -6.35 5.52
C ILE A 152 9.77 -5.77 4.12
N GLY A 153 8.64 -5.14 3.85
CA GLY A 153 8.40 -4.37 2.63
C GLY A 153 8.68 -2.88 2.82
N GLY A 154 8.56 -2.09 1.76
CA GLY A 154 8.64 -0.65 1.90
C GLY A 154 8.28 0.13 0.65
N PHE A 155 7.85 1.37 0.86
CA PHE A 155 7.62 2.36 -0.18
C PHE A 155 8.79 3.32 -0.23
N HIS A 156 9.38 3.52 -1.42
CA HIS A 156 10.46 4.50 -1.58
C HIS A 156 9.92 5.94 -1.42
N GLN A 157 10.64 6.81 -0.71
CA GLN A 157 10.22 8.20 -0.43
C GLN A 157 10.01 9.05 -1.70
N ASN A 158 10.67 8.69 -2.80
CA ASN A 158 10.54 9.36 -4.10
C ASN A 158 9.11 9.36 -4.65
N PHE A 159 8.21 8.49 -4.18
CA PHE A 159 6.81 8.55 -4.57
C PHE A 159 6.01 9.62 -3.78
N PHE A 160 6.62 10.33 -2.84
CA PHE A 160 5.96 11.31 -1.98
C PHE A 160 6.66 12.68 -2.07
N PRO A 161 5.94 13.80 -1.80
CA PRO A 161 4.53 13.90 -1.47
C PRO A 161 3.60 13.77 -2.68
N TYR A 162 2.37 13.34 -2.43
CA TYR A 162 1.26 13.53 -3.36
C TYR A 162 0.74 14.96 -3.25
N VAL A 163 0.79 15.69 -4.36
CA VAL A 163 0.40 17.11 -4.51
C VAL A 163 -0.63 17.28 -5.63
N ASN A 164 -1.40 16.22 -5.91
CA ASN A 164 -2.34 16.16 -7.03
C ASN A 164 -1.65 16.25 -8.41
N GLN A 165 -0.49 15.59 -8.54
CA GLN A 165 0.22 15.46 -9.81
C GLN A 165 -0.48 14.45 -10.74
N ASP A 166 -0.55 14.78 -12.03
CA ASP A 166 -1.20 13.94 -13.03
C ASP A 166 -0.41 12.64 -13.25
N GLY A 167 -1.14 11.55 -13.51
CA GLY A 167 -0.52 10.23 -13.73
C GLY A 167 0.10 9.61 -12.48
N TYR A 168 -0.11 10.19 -11.29
CA TYR A 168 0.38 9.62 -10.04
C TYR A 168 -0.12 8.19 -9.82
N ARG A 169 0.81 7.26 -9.68
CA ARG A 169 0.55 5.88 -9.29
C ARG A 169 1.12 5.65 -7.89
N SER A 170 0.25 5.35 -6.92
CA SER A 170 0.67 5.06 -5.55
C SER A 170 1.57 3.82 -5.52
N PRO A 171 2.70 3.83 -4.79
CA PRO A 171 3.56 2.67 -4.74
C PRO A 171 2.88 1.50 -4.01
N LEU A 172 3.21 0.27 -4.41
CA LEU A 172 2.62 -0.95 -3.87
C LEU A 172 3.67 -1.79 -3.14
N VAL A 173 3.24 -2.49 -2.09
CA VAL A 173 4.01 -3.54 -1.40
C VAL A 173 3.20 -4.82 -1.48
N PHE A 174 3.83 -5.89 -1.99
CA PHE A 174 3.21 -7.21 -2.08
C PHE A 174 3.63 -8.05 -0.90
N VAL A 175 2.64 -8.67 -0.28
CA VAL A 175 2.78 -9.51 0.91
C VAL A 175 2.26 -10.89 0.55
N TYR A 176 3.12 -11.89 0.71
CA TYR A 176 2.81 -13.28 0.40
C TYR A 176 2.83 -14.11 1.68
N PHE A 177 1.66 -14.54 2.10
CA PHE A 177 1.48 -15.48 3.19
C PHE A 177 1.73 -16.89 2.67
N LYS A 178 3.01 -17.27 2.60
CA LYS A 178 3.47 -18.53 2.01
C LYS A 178 2.99 -19.75 2.80
N ARG A 179 2.87 -19.62 4.12
CA ARG A 179 2.37 -20.68 4.99
C ARG A 179 1.60 -20.09 6.15
N ILE A 180 0.32 -20.48 6.26
CA ILE A 180 -0.60 -20.05 7.31
C ILE A 180 -1.47 -21.23 7.73
N GLU A 181 -2.08 -21.13 8.90
CA GLU A 181 -3.08 -22.08 9.37
C GLU A 181 -4.36 -22.01 8.51
N THR A 182 -4.97 -23.16 8.24
CA THR A 182 -6.21 -23.24 7.44
C THR A 182 -7.43 -23.42 8.34
N ASN A 183 -8.61 -23.10 7.83
CA ASN A 183 -9.90 -23.26 8.52
C ASN A 183 -10.01 -22.48 9.85
N VAL A 184 -9.19 -21.44 10.03
CA VAL A 184 -9.24 -20.52 11.16
C VAL A 184 -9.36 -19.07 10.67
N LEU A 185 -9.98 -18.21 11.48
CA LEU A 185 -10.02 -16.77 11.23
C LEU A 185 -8.74 -16.12 11.76
N ILE A 186 -7.96 -15.52 10.87
CA ILE A 186 -6.71 -14.82 11.20
C ILE A 186 -6.91 -13.32 11.01
N ASN A 187 -6.70 -12.54 12.07
CA ASN A 187 -6.69 -11.09 11.99
C ASN A 187 -5.28 -10.62 11.63
N VAL A 188 -5.11 -10.05 10.45
CA VAL A 188 -3.84 -9.49 10.00
C VAL A 188 -3.84 -7.98 10.19
N GLU A 189 -2.70 -7.45 10.65
CA GLU A 189 -2.44 -6.02 10.69
C GLU A 189 -1.09 -5.72 10.04
N CYS A 190 -1.12 -4.81 9.06
CA CYS A 190 0.07 -4.25 8.43
C CYS A 190 0.28 -2.81 8.90
N ARG A 191 1.49 -2.50 9.36
CA ARG A 191 1.90 -1.19 9.89
C ARG A 191 3.00 -0.58 9.03
N ALA A 192 2.92 0.73 8.82
CA ALA A 192 3.92 1.52 8.13
C ALA A 192 4.77 2.33 9.12
N TYR A 193 6.08 2.25 9.00
CA TYR A 193 7.02 2.92 9.89
C TYR A 193 7.83 3.97 9.12
N ALA A 194 7.68 5.22 9.55
CA ALA A 194 8.50 6.36 9.15
C ALA A 194 8.48 7.42 10.26
N GLN A 195 9.40 8.38 10.23
CA GLN A 195 9.50 9.41 11.28
C GLN A 195 8.24 10.25 11.46
N ASN A 196 7.40 10.35 10.42
CA ASN A 196 6.18 11.16 10.40
C ASN A 196 4.89 10.32 10.46
N ILE A 197 4.96 9.04 10.79
CA ILE A 197 3.80 8.15 10.89
C ILE A 197 3.58 7.77 12.35
N ASP A 198 2.48 8.26 12.90
CA ASP A 198 2.03 7.85 14.24
C ASP A 198 1.00 6.73 14.10
N HIS A 199 1.14 5.70 14.94
CA HIS A 199 0.19 4.60 14.98
C HIS A 199 -0.91 4.92 15.99
N ASN A 200 -2.15 4.92 15.53
CA ASN A 200 -3.32 4.98 16.40
C ASN A 200 -4.15 3.73 16.19
N ASP A 201 -4.28 2.92 17.24
CA ASP A 201 -5.01 1.66 17.20
C ASP A 201 -6.52 1.83 17.48
N SER A 202 -6.99 3.09 17.63
CA SER A 202 -8.41 3.40 17.78
C SER A 202 -9.23 2.97 16.55
N LEU A 203 -10.39 2.35 16.79
CA LEU A 203 -11.33 1.91 15.76
C LEU A 203 -11.85 3.05 14.88
N GLU A 204 -11.83 4.28 15.39
CA GLU A 204 -12.40 5.46 14.72
C GLU A 204 -11.36 6.20 13.85
N TYR A 205 -10.06 6.07 14.15
CA TYR A 205 -8.98 6.82 13.51
C TYR A 205 -7.71 5.96 13.33
N LYS A 206 -7.82 4.83 12.62
CA LYS A 206 -6.64 4.02 12.28
C LYS A 206 -5.70 4.80 11.35
N THR A 207 -4.50 5.10 11.82
CA THR A 207 -3.45 5.80 11.09
C THR A 207 -2.19 4.96 11.02
N GLY A 208 -1.47 5.00 9.89
CA GLY A 208 -0.25 4.23 9.71
C GLY A 208 -0.44 2.71 9.66
N SER A 209 -1.68 2.20 9.70
CA SER A 209 -1.95 0.77 9.66
C SER A 209 -3.15 0.42 8.79
N VAL A 210 -3.21 -0.85 8.40
CA VAL A 210 -4.34 -1.46 7.72
C VAL A 210 -4.61 -2.83 8.32
N HIS A 211 -5.89 -3.17 8.45
CA HIS A 211 -6.33 -4.42 9.02
C HIS A 211 -7.23 -5.16 8.04
N PHE A 212 -7.04 -6.47 7.97
CA PHE A 212 -7.92 -7.37 7.25
C PHE A 212 -7.99 -8.74 7.93
N GLU A 213 -9.03 -9.49 7.58
CA GLU A 213 -9.27 -10.83 8.12
C GLU A 213 -9.03 -11.84 7.00
N LEU A 214 -8.47 -13.00 7.34
CA LEU A 214 -8.14 -14.04 6.38
C LEU A 214 -8.66 -15.40 6.86
N ILE A 215 -9.36 -16.12 5.98
CA ILE A 215 -9.71 -17.53 6.14
C ILE A 215 -9.32 -18.26 4.85
N VAL A 216 -8.47 -19.27 4.97
CA VAL A 216 -8.13 -20.17 3.86
C VAL A 216 -8.62 -21.57 4.18
N GLU A 217 -9.50 -22.10 3.34
CA GLU A 217 -10.09 -23.45 3.47
C GLU A 217 -9.42 -24.49 2.56
#